data_AF-A0AAW2LZ80-F1
#
_entry.id   AF-A0AAW2LZ80-F1
#
_cell.length_a   1.000
_cell.length_b   1.000
_cell.length_c   1.000
_cell.angle_alpha   90.00
_cell.angle_beta   90.00
_cell.angle_gamma   90.00
#
_symmetry.space_group_name_H-M   'P 1'
#
loop_
_entity.id
_entity.type
_entity.pdbx_description
1 polymer ?
#
loop_
_entity_poly.entity_id
_entity_poly.type
_entity_poly.pdbx_seq_one_letter_code
_entity_poly.pdbx_strand_id
1 'polypeptide(L)'
;MGLEIKDAQRNPSEKSAGERRVEAVEELKVINLSEDDEKTTKIGTTMRPSTEEHLIQFLKKNKEVFAWTMTDLHGISPDVITHKLSVNPSAKPVKQKKRMFGQRGVKQ
;
A
#
# COMPACT_ATOMS: atom_id res chain seq x y z
N MET A 1 17.44 -49.76 -20.12
CA MET A 1 16.24 -49.26 -19.40
C MET A 1 16.76 -48.31 -18.34
N GLY A 2 16.84 -47.00 -18.56
CA GLY A 2 15.79 -46.12 -19.04
C GLY A 2 15.03 -45.59 -17.82
N LEU A 3 15.10 -44.29 -17.57
CA LEU A 3 13.99 -43.38 -17.23
C LEU A 3 14.56 -42.00 -16.89
N GLU A 4 14.40 -41.07 -17.84
CA GLU A 4 14.61 -39.63 -17.70
C GLU A 4 13.74 -39.04 -16.57
N ILE A 5 14.35 -38.20 -15.74
CA ILE A 5 13.64 -37.32 -14.83
C ILE A 5 13.15 -36.12 -15.65
N LYS A 6 11.83 -36.05 -15.87
CA LYS A 6 11.19 -34.88 -16.47
C LYS A 6 11.12 -33.76 -15.44
N ASP A 7 11.57 -32.58 -15.82
CA ASP A 7 11.34 -31.36 -15.06
C ASP A 7 9.84 -31.11 -14.92
N ALA A 8 9.35 -31.19 -13.69
CA ALA A 8 7.99 -30.82 -13.35
C ALA A 8 7.89 -29.29 -13.40
N GLN A 9 7.35 -28.80 -14.51
CA GLN A 9 6.93 -27.41 -14.67
C GLN A 9 6.02 -26.97 -13.51
N ARG A 10 6.44 -25.91 -12.82
CA ARG A 10 5.65 -25.26 -11.76
C ARG A 10 4.50 -24.49 -12.41
N ASN A 11 3.30 -25.03 -12.33
CA ASN A 11 2.08 -24.32 -12.73
C ASN A 11 1.92 -23.02 -11.92
N PRO A 12 1.76 -21.84 -12.55
CA PRO A 12 1.71 -20.55 -11.84
C PRO A 12 0.30 -20.14 -11.40
N SER A 13 -0.56 -21.06 -10.95
CA SER A 13 -1.93 -20.68 -10.54
C SER A 13 -2.41 -21.26 -9.21
N GLU A 14 -1.62 -21.09 -8.15
CA GLU A 14 -2.21 -21.02 -6.81
C GLU A 14 -2.63 -19.58 -6.53
N LYS A 15 -3.80 -19.19 -7.07
CA LYS A 15 -4.46 -17.95 -6.68
C LYS A 15 -4.86 -18.07 -5.21
N SER A 16 -4.11 -17.42 -4.33
CA SER A 16 -4.48 -17.23 -2.93
C SER A 16 -5.80 -16.45 -2.87
N ALA A 17 -6.88 -17.17 -2.55
CA ALA A 17 -8.17 -16.61 -2.21
C ALA A 17 -8.03 -15.79 -0.93
N GLY A 18 -7.88 -14.47 -1.06
CA GLY A 18 -7.65 -13.62 0.11
C GLY A 18 -7.40 -12.14 -0.12
N GLU A 19 -7.72 -11.59 -1.28
CA GLU A 19 -7.85 -10.14 -1.48
C GLU A 19 -9.20 -9.88 -2.13
N ARG A 20 -10.25 -9.62 -1.34
CA ARG A 20 -11.32 -8.76 -1.86
C ARG A 20 -10.67 -7.38 -1.99
N ARG A 21 -10.01 -7.14 -3.12
CA ARG A 21 -9.79 -5.78 -3.58
C ARG A 21 -11.19 -5.17 -3.66
N VAL A 22 -11.42 -4.12 -2.90
CA VAL A 22 -12.57 -3.25 -3.17
C VAL A 22 -12.33 -2.78 -4.58
N GLU A 23 -13.13 -3.27 -5.53
CA GLU A 23 -13.07 -2.75 -6.88
C GLU A 23 -13.44 -1.27 -6.79
N ALA A 24 -12.62 -0.43 -7.42
CA ALA A 24 -12.85 1.00 -7.40
C ALA A 24 -14.23 1.23 -8.04
N VAL A 25 -15.12 1.90 -7.30
CA VAL A 25 -16.48 2.22 -7.76
C VAL A 25 -16.44 3.18 -8.96
N GLU A 26 -15.31 3.84 -9.17
CA GLU A 26 -15.04 4.77 -10.26
C GLU A 26 -13.64 4.55 -10.84
N GLU A 27 -13.47 4.89 -12.12
CA GLU A 27 -12.15 4.92 -12.78
C GLU A 27 -11.31 6.05 -12.17
N LEU A 28 -10.02 5.76 -11.91
CA LEU A 28 -9.09 6.69 -11.27
C LEU A 28 -8.02 7.16 -12.25
N LYS A 29 -7.78 8.48 -12.29
CA LYS A 29 -6.73 9.10 -13.09
C LYS A 29 -5.52 9.42 -12.22
N VAL A 30 -4.32 9.06 -12.70
CA VAL A 30 -3.05 9.45 -12.06
C VAL A 30 -2.72 10.89 -12.44
N ILE A 31 -2.36 11.70 -11.45
CA ILE A 31 -1.89 13.06 -11.62
C ILE A 31 -0.53 13.23 -10.93
N ASN A 32 0.32 14.06 -11.52
CA ASN A 32 1.58 14.48 -10.92
C ASN A 32 1.42 15.85 -10.23
N LEU A 33 1.87 15.93 -8.98
CA LEU A 33 1.83 17.11 -8.13
C LEU A 33 3.17 17.85 -8.00
N SER A 34 4.29 17.28 -8.50
CA SER A 34 5.63 17.87 -8.54
C SER A 34 6.14 18.07 -9.96
N GLU A 35 7.29 18.73 -10.12
CA GLU A 35 7.95 18.85 -11.42
C GLU A 35 8.72 17.55 -11.76
N ASP A 36 9.25 16.87 -10.74
CA ASP A 36 10.15 15.72 -10.89
C ASP A 36 9.44 14.35 -11.04
N ASP A 37 8.12 14.33 -11.29
CA ASP A 37 7.28 13.10 -11.39
C ASP A 37 7.25 12.19 -10.13
N GLU A 38 7.92 12.56 -9.04
CA GLU A 38 7.99 11.73 -7.83
C GLU A 38 6.71 11.77 -6.98
N LYS A 39 5.97 12.88 -6.98
CA LYS A 39 4.79 13.10 -6.12
C LYS A 39 3.50 12.89 -6.91
N THR A 40 3.11 11.64 -7.15
CA THR A 40 1.89 11.29 -7.89
C THR A 40 0.75 10.79 -7.01
N THR A 41 -0.49 11.16 -7.34
CA THR A 41 -1.69 10.66 -6.66
C THR A 41 -2.78 10.30 -7.66
N LYS A 42 -3.88 9.69 -7.18
CA LYS A 42 -5.03 9.30 -7.99
C LYS A 42 -6.26 10.10 -7.60
N ILE A 43 -7.00 10.58 -8.59
CA ILE A 43 -8.29 11.26 -8.40
C ILE A 43 -9.38 10.57 -9.23
N GLY A 44 -10.63 10.68 -8.77
CA GLY A 44 -11.79 10.17 -9.50
C GLY A 44 -12.01 10.90 -10.82
N THR A 45 -12.52 10.18 -11.82
CA THR A 45 -12.77 10.70 -13.18
C THR A 45 -14.18 11.25 -13.38
N THR A 46 -15.10 11.06 -12.44
CA THR A 46 -16.52 11.39 -12.60
C THR A 46 -16.87 12.86 -12.30
N MET A 47 -15.88 13.73 -12.13
CA MET A 47 -16.08 15.15 -11.81
C MET A 47 -16.09 16.06 -13.04
N ARG A 48 -16.62 17.28 -12.88
CA ARG A 48 -16.62 18.30 -13.95
C ARG A 48 -15.19 18.79 -14.21
N PRO A 49 -14.83 19.15 -15.45
CA PRO A 49 -13.48 19.62 -15.77
C PRO A 49 -13.00 20.80 -14.90
N SER A 50 -13.90 21.77 -14.63
CA SER A 50 -13.57 22.88 -13.74
C SER A 50 -13.24 22.42 -12.32
N THR A 51 -14.01 21.49 -11.77
CA THR A 51 -13.73 20.92 -10.44
C THR A 51 -12.42 20.14 -10.42
N GLU A 52 -12.14 19.37 -11.48
CA GLU A 52 -10.89 18.63 -11.64
C GLU A 52 -9.68 19.58 -11.61
N GLU A 53 -9.72 20.65 -12.40
CA GLU A 53 -8.64 21.64 -12.45
C GLU A 53 -8.40 22.32 -11.10
N HIS A 54 -9.48 22.75 -10.42
CA HIS A 54 -9.38 23.35 -9.09
C HIS A 54 -8.81 22.37 -8.06
N LEU A 55 -9.21 21.10 -8.12
CA LEU A 55 -8.70 20.06 -7.24
C LEU A 55 -7.21 19.81 -7.49
N ILE A 56 -6.79 19.70 -8.75
CA ILE A 56 -5.38 19.51 -9.11
C ILE A 56 -4.54 20.69 -8.60
N GLN A 57 -4.98 21.93 -8.81
CA GLN A 57 -4.29 23.11 -8.31
C GLN A 57 -4.21 23.13 -6.78
N PHE A 58 -5.30 22.78 -6.10
CA PHE A 58 -5.34 22.69 -4.65
C PHE A 58 -4.35 21.64 -4.12
N LEU A 59 -4.32 20.44 -4.72
CA LEU A 59 -3.41 19.38 -4.33
C LEU A 59 -1.95 19.77 -4.59
N LYS A 60 -1.66 20.42 -5.73
CA LYS A 60 -0.31 20.95 -6.04
C LYS A 60 0.15 21.98 -5.00
N LYS A 61 -0.74 22.89 -4.59
CA LYS A 61 -0.45 23.91 -3.57
C LYS A 61 -0.19 23.30 -2.19
N ASN A 62 -0.82 22.17 -1.87
CA ASN A 62 -0.73 21.51 -0.57
C ASN A 62 0.07 20.19 -0.62
N LYS A 63 0.94 20.00 -1.61
CA LYS A 63 1.67 18.75 -1.82
C LYS A 63 2.50 18.32 -0.60
N GLU A 64 2.94 19.25 0.23
CA GLU A 64 3.76 18.98 1.44
C GLU A 64 2.94 18.42 2.63
N VAL A 65 1.61 18.37 2.54
CA VAL A 65 0.75 17.76 3.58
C VAL A 65 0.79 16.23 3.52
N PHE A 66 1.18 15.67 2.37
CA PHE A 66 1.30 14.23 2.19
C PHE A 66 2.71 13.77 2.55
N ALA A 67 2.80 12.57 3.11
CA ALA A 67 4.07 11.93 3.37
C ALA A 67 4.46 11.02 2.20
N TRP A 68 5.21 11.57 1.24
CA TRP A 68 5.63 10.88 0.01
C TRP A 68 6.70 9.82 0.29
N THR A 69 7.56 10.11 1.26
CA THR A 69 8.62 9.24 1.74
C THR A 69 8.41 8.90 3.22
N MET A 70 9.12 7.87 3.70
CA MET A 70 9.15 7.57 5.13
C MET A 70 9.69 8.75 5.94
N THR A 71 10.60 9.55 5.37
CA THR A 71 11.12 10.77 6.00
C THR A 71 10.09 11.87 6.15
N ASP A 72 9.10 11.94 5.26
CA ASP A 72 8.01 12.92 5.37
C ASP A 72 6.98 12.52 6.44
N LEU A 73 6.94 11.24 6.83
CA LEU A 73 6.13 10.75 7.97
C LEU A 73 6.75 11.14 9.31
N HIS A 74 7.91 11.80 9.32
CA HIS A 74 8.56 12.21 10.55
C HIS A 74 7.76 13.37 11.13
N GLY A 75 6.79 13.05 11.98
CA GLY A 75 6.10 14.06 12.79
C GLY A 75 7.11 14.82 13.65
N ILE A 76 7.50 14.24 14.78
CA ILE A 76 8.53 14.79 15.65
C ILE A 76 9.87 14.15 15.29
N SER A 77 10.95 14.94 15.20
CA SER A 77 12.28 14.41 14.90
C SER A 77 12.63 13.25 15.85
N PRO A 78 13.24 12.15 15.35
CA PRO A 78 13.79 11.10 16.21
C PRO A 78 14.75 11.65 17.28
N ASP A 79 15.43 12.77 17.01
CA ASP A 79 16.30 13.46 17.97
C ASP A 79 15.50 14.06 19.14
N VAL A 80 14.23 14.37 18.91
CA VAL A 80 13.33 14.95 19.91
C VAL A 80 12.66 13.86 20.73
N ILE A 81 12.13 12.80 20.09
CA ILE A 81 11.60 11.61 20.78
C ILE A 81 11.88 10.35 19.96
N THR A 82 12.68 9.43 20.52
CA THR A 82 12.81 8.05 20.03
C THR A 82 12.40 7.08 21.13
N HIS A 83 11.56 6.09 20.79
CA HIS A 83 11.24 4.98 21.68
C HIS A 83 12.07 3.75 21.26
N LYS A 84 12.95 3.29 22.17
CA LYS A 84 13.66 2.02 22.01
C LYS A 84 12.86 0.91 22.67
N LEU A 85 12.46 -0.10 21.89
CA LEU A 85 11.91 -1.33 22.44
C LEU A 85 13.04 -2.12 23.12
N SER A 86 12.86 -2.47 24.39
CA SER A 86 13.77 -3.37 25.12
C SER A 86 13.56 -4.81 24.64
N VAL A 87 14.12 -5.15 23.49
CA VAL A 87 14.13 -6.50 22.93
C VAL A 87 15.48 -7.18 23.21
N ASN A 88 15.45 -8.49 23.44
CA ASN A 88 16.67 -9.28 23.57
C ASN A 88 17.41 -9.31 22.21
N PRO A 89 18.66 -8.79 22.11
CA PRO A 89 19.40 -8.77 20.84
C PRO A 89 19.70 -10.16 20.27
N SER A 90 19.74 -11.19 21.11
CA SER A 90 19.98 -12.58 20.71
C SER A 90 18.69 -13.31 20.31
N ALA A 91 17.52 -12.67 20.44
CA ALA A 91 16.26 -13.28 20.03
C ALA A 91 16.19 -13.37 18.49
N LYS A 92 15.79 -14.54 17.99
CA LYS A 92 15.57 -14.76 16.57
C LYS A 92 14.30 -14.03 16.12
N PRO A 93 14.30 -13.25 15.02
CA PRO A 93 13.08 -12.68 14.46
C PRO A 93 12.08 -13.76 14.09
N VAL A 94 10.81 -13.58 14.49
CA VAL A 94 9.73 -14.52 14.18
C VAL A 94 8.71 -13.84 13.28
N LYS A 95 8.51 -14.38 12.08
CA LYS A 95 7.44 -13.94 11.18
C LYS A 95 6.11 -14.54 11.64
N GLN A 96 5.22 -13.71 12.19
CA GLN A 96 3.89 -14.16 12.57
C GLN A 96 2.97 -14.28 11.34
N LYS A 97 2.26 -15.41 11.23
CA LYS A 97 1.22 -15.59 10.20
C LYS A 97 0.06 -14.62 10.47
N LYS A 98 -0.42 -13.94 9.44
CA LYS A 98 -1.60 -13.07 9.52
C LYS A 98 -2.76 -13.85 10.15
N ARG A 99 -3.29 -13.34 11.28
CA ARG A 99 -4.51 -13.88 11.87
C ARG A 99 -5.70 -13.43 11.04
N MET A 100 -6.52 -14.37 10.60
CA MET A 100 -7.80 -14.02 9.98
C MET A 100 -8.80 -13.73 11.09
N PHE A 101 -9.16 -12.47 11.28
CA PHE A 101 -10.37 -12.12 12.05
C PHE A 101 -11.57 -12.43 11.14
N GLY A 102 -12.13 -13.62 11.25
CA GLY A 102 -13.43 -13.92 10.64
C GLY A 102 -14.52 -13.09 11.32
N GLN A 103 -15.51 -12.64 10.55
CA GLN A 103 -16.75 -12.13 11.13
C GLN A 103 -17.32 -13.24 12.01
N ARG A 104 -17.47 -12.97 13.31
CA ARG A 104 -18.27 -13.81 14.19
C ARG A 104 -19.66 -13.84 13.56
N GLY A 105 -20.02 -14.97 12.96
CA GLY A 105 -21.39 -15.24 12.61
C GLY A 105 -22.21 -15.16 13.89
N VAL A 106 -23.03 -14.11 13.99
CA VAL A 106 -24.14 -14.08 14.93
C VAL A 106 -25.02 -15.26 14.52
N LYS A 107 -24.92 -16.37 15.25
CA LYS A 107 -25.98 -17.36 15.22
C LYS A 107 -27.10 -16.84 16.11
N GLN A 108 -28.29 -16.82 15.51
CA GLN A 108 -29.58 -16.50 16.10
C GLN A 108 -29.79 -17.17 17.45
#